data_AF-A0A919XM98-F1
#
_entry.id   AF-A0A919XM98-F1
#
_cell.length_a   1.000
_cell.length_b   1.000
_cell.length_c   1.000
_cell.angle_alpha   90.00
_cell.angle_beta   90.00
_cell.angle_gamma   90.00
#
_symmetry.space_group_name_H-M   'P 1'
#
loop_
_entity.id
_entity.type
_entity.pdbx_description
1 polymer ?
#
loop_
_entity_poly.entity_id
_entity_poly.type
_entity_poly.pdbx_seq_one_letter_code
_entity_poly.pdbx_strand_id
1 'polypeptide(L)' 'MKICRPFITRKDGTRVTAKELGLKAICFEVTEEQHQAYLEKKKRKKQEDTE' A
#
# COMPACT_ATOMS: atom_id res chain seq x y z
N MET A 1 8.01 1.65 11.14
CA MET A 1 6.53 1.65 11.08
C MET A 1 6.06 0.54 10.13
N LYS A 2 4.80 0.09 10.20
CA LYS A 2 4.28 -0.96 9.30
C LYS A 2 3.13 -0.44 8.45
N ILE A 3 3.22 -0.64 7.13
CA ILE A 3 2.11 -0.39 6.21
C ILE A 3 1.51 -1.74 5.84
N CYS A 4 0.21 -1.91 6.09
CA CYS A 4 -0.53 -3.10 5.71
C CYS A 4 -1.44 -2.82 4.51
N ARG A 5 -1.41 -3.72 3.53
CA ARG A 5 -2.17 -3.61 2.28
C ARG A 5 -2.87 -4.93 1.96
N PRO A 6 -4.08 -4.89 1.37
CA PRO A 6 -4.75 -6.10 0.90
C PRO A 6 -4.09 -6.69 -0.35
N PHE A 7 -3.38 -5.87 -1.12
CA PHE A 7 -2.63 -6.28 -2.29
C PHE A 7 -1.44 -5.35 -2.54
N ILE A 8 -0.46 -5.89 -3.25
CA ILE A 8 0.79 -5.21 -3.54
C ILE A 8 1.11 -5.43 -5.01
N THR A 9 1.73 -4.46 -5.66
CA THR A 9 2.21 -4.62 -7.03
C THR A 9 3.72 -4.75 -6.95
N ARG A 10 4.25 -5.88 -7.40
CA ARG A 10 5.69 -6.09 -7.53
C ARG A 10 6.23 -5.21 -8.66
N LYS A 11 7.55 -4.95 -8.65
CA LYS A 11 8.21 -4.16 -9.71
C LYS A 11 8.05 -4.79 -11.10
N ASP A 12 7.89 -6.12 -11.16
CA ASP A 12 7.50 -6.88 -12.36
C ASP A 12 6.08 -6.60 -12.89
N GLY A 13 5.30 -5.76 -12.21
CA GLY A 13 3.90 -5.49 -12.58
C GLY A 13 2.91 -6.52 -12.04
N THR A 14 3.38 -7.64 -11.48
CA THR A 14 2.50 -8.66 -10.89
C THR A 14 1.77 -8.10 -9.66
N ARG A 15 0.44 -8.15 -9.68
CA ARG A 15 -0.40 -7.87 -8.53
C ARG A 15 -0.52 -9.12 -7.68
N VAL A 16 -0.01 -9.07 -6.46
CA VAL A 16 -0.12 -10.15 -5.47
C VAL A 16 -1.07 -9.70 -4.38
N THR A 17 -2.15 -10.45 -4.19
CA THR A 17 -3.10 -10.22 -3.11
C THR A 17 -2.70 -11.00 -1.85
N ALA A 18 -3.06 -10.48 -0.67
CA ALA A 18 -2.80 -11.17 0.59
C ALA A 18 -3.48 -12.55 0.62
N LYS A 19 -4.67 -12.66 0.00
CA LYS A 19 -5.47 -13.88 -0.08
C LYS A 19 -4.73 -15.01 -0.82
N GLU A 20 -4.02 -14.69 -1.90
CA GLU A 20 -3.19 -15.66 -2.63
C GLU A 20 -2.03 -16.20 -1.78
N LEU A 21 -1.57 -15.43 -0.81
CA LEU A 21 -0.53 -15.84 0.14
C LEU A 21 -1.12 -16.50 1.42
N GLY A 22 -2.45 -16.66 1.50
CA GLY A 22 -3.12 -17.15 2.71
C GLY A 22 -3.11 -16.15 3.88
N LEU A 23 -2.77 -14.89 3.61
CA LEU A 23 -2.67 -13.82 4.60
C LEU A 23 -3.91 -12.92 4.57
N LYS A 24 -4.27 -12.34 5.71
CA LYS A 24 -5.33 -11.30 5.77
C LYS A 24 -4.86 -9.97 5.17
N ALA A 25 -3.58 -9.64 5.34
CA ALA A 25 -2.96 -8.44 4.80
C ALA A 25 -1.46 -8.66 4.62
N ILE A 26 -0.87 -7.94 3.65
CA ILE A 26 0.57 -7.89 3.45
C ILE A 26 1.09 -6.65 4.17
N CYS A 27 1.87 -6.85 5.22
CA CYS A 27 2.46 -5.77 6.00
C CYS A 27 3.96 -5.69 5.71
N PHE A 28 4.45 -4.47 5.48
CA PHE A 28 5.86 -4.20 5.24
C PHE A 28 6.39 -3.25 6.29
N GLU A 29 7.61 -3.49 6.73
CA GLU A 29 8.33 -2.56 7.56
C GLU A 29 8.88 -1.43 6.69
N VAL A 30 8.52 -0.20 7.04
CA VAL A 30 8.93 1.01 6.34
C VAL A 30 9.51 2.01 7.33
N THR A 31 10.41 2.85 6.82
CA THR A 31 10.90 4.02 7.54
C THR A 31 9.80 5.08 7.66
N GLU A 32 9.98 6.03 8.57
CA GLU A 32 9.02 7.11 8.80
C GLU A 32 8.81 7.98 7.55
N GLU A 33 9.88 8.24 6.80
CA GLU A 33 9.83 8.98 5.54
C GLU A 33 8.96 8.30 4.48
N GLN A 34 9.10 6.97 4.32
CA GLN A 34 8.28 6.20 3.38
C GLN A 34 6.81 6.14 3.82
N HIS A 35 6.57 6.12 5.14
CA HIS A 35 5.23 6.18 5.69
C HIS A 35 4.55 7.53 5.39
N GLN A 36 5.25 8.64 5.59
CA GLN A 36 4.73 9.97 5.26
C GLN A 36 4.44 10.14 3.78
N ALA A 37 5.38 9.77 2.90
CA ALA A 37 5.19 9.83 1.45
C ALA A 37 3.98 8.99 0.98
N TYR A 38 3.72 7.85 1.62
CA TYR A 38 2.54 7.03 1.36
C TYR A 38 1.24 7.72 1.79
N LEU A 39 1.22 8.36 2.98
CA LEU A 39 0.06 9.10 3.48
C LEU A 39 -0.26 10.31 2.58
N GLU A 40 0.75 11.03 2.11
CA GLU A 40 0.56 12.16 1.19
C GLU A 40 -0.01 11.72 -0.16
N LYS A 41 0.52 10.65 -0.75
CA LYS A 41 -0.06 10.07 -1.99
C LYS A 41 -1.51 9.63 -1.80
N LYS A 42 -1.84 9.05 -0.64
CA LYS A 42 -3.20 8.62 -0.33
C LYS A 42 -4.16 9.81 -0.15
N LYS A 43 -3.70 10.89 0.51
CA LYS A 43 -4.48 12.13 0.67
C LYS A 43 -4.77 12.81 -0.66
N ARG A 44 -3.82 12.81 -1.61
CA ARG A 44 -4.02 13.35 -2.96
C ARG A 44 -5.06 12.54 -3.74
N LYS A 45 -4.95 11.21 -3.74
CA LYS A 45 -5.95 10.33 -4.40
C LYS A 45 -7.37 10.48 -3.86
N LYS A 46 -7.53 10.73 -2.56
CA LYS A 46 -8.88 10.91 -1.98
C LYS A 46 -9.54 12.22 -2.43
N GLN A 47 -8.76 13.26 -2.72
CA GLN A 47 -9.28 14.54 -3.20
C GLN A 47 -9.68 14.48 -4.68
N GLU A 48 -8.95 13.71 -5.49
CA GLU A 48 -9.22 13.56 -6.93
C GLU A 48 -10.48 12.71 -7.22
N ASP A 49 -10.91 11.85 -6.29
CA ASP A 49 -12.11 10.99 -6.43
C ASP A 49 -13.41 11.68 -5.95
N THR A 50 -13.34 12.94 -5.49
CA THR A 50 -14.49 13.71 -4.96
C THR A 50 -14.89 14.89 -5.88
N GLU A 51 -14.33 14.99 -7.09
CA GLU A 51 -14.74 15.99 -8.10
C GLU A 51 -15.57 15.36 -9.23
#